data_AF-A0A0N1N7C1-F1
#
_entry.id   AF-A0A0N1N7C1-F1
#
_cell.length_a   1.000
_cell.length_b   1.000
_cell.length_c   1.000
_cell.angle_alpha   90.00
_cell.angle_beta   90.00
_cell.angle_gamma   90.00
#
_symmetry.space_group_name_H-M   'P 1'
#
loop_
_entity.id
_entity.type
_entity.pdbx_description
1 polymer ?
#
loop_
_entity_poly.entity_id
_entity_poly.type
_entity_poly.pdbx_seq_one_letter_code
_entity_poly.pdbx_strand_id
1 'polypeptide(L)'
;MKTAVDRIGSGKARQVNLRFMALARHYLFEATFCNPAAGWEKGQIEKTVQDGRRHIWQDLPAFPDLGALNAWLEARCLDCWERLQHIELTRNIAEVHASEHPHLMVPGRRFDGFVEQTKRVSPTCLIQFEGNRYSVPASFANRPISLRVLSRQAAHYRRRTGSVRA
;
A
#
# COMPACT_ATOMS: atom_id res chain seq x y z
N MET A 1 5.92 -0.73 4.66
CA MET A 1 6.47 -1.99 4.08
C MET A 1 7.27 -1.60 2.84
N LYS A 2 8.57 -1.91 2.78
CA LYS A 2 9.44 -1.44 1.68
C LYS A 2 9.43 -2.37 0.46
N THR A 3 9.21 -3.67 0.67
CA THR A 3 9.15 -4.71 -0.38
C THR A 3 8.09 -5.76 -0.05
N ALA A 4 7.43 -6.33 -1.07
CA ALA A 4 6.48 -7.44 -0.93
C ALA A 4 7.17 -8.82 -0.93
N VAL A 5 8.35 -8.90 -1.56
CA VAL A 5 9.21 -10.09 -1.62
C VAL A 5 10.55 -9.73 -0.95
N ASP A 6 11.02 -10.56 -0.03
CA ASP A 6 12.30 -10.39 0.63
C ASP A 6 13.45 -11.00 -0.19
N ARG A 7 13.19 -12.14 -0.85
CA ARG A 7 14.19 -12.81 -1.69
C ARG A 7 13.58 -13.51 -2.90
N ILE A 8 14.24 -13.39 -4.04
CA ILE A 8 13.94 -14.13 -5.27
C ILE A 8 14.83 -15.39 -5.28
N GLY A 9 14.20 -16.57 -5.30
CA GLY A 9 14.88 -17.87 -5.44
C GLY A 9 14.96 -18.33 -6.89
N SER A 10 15.38 -19.58 -7.11
CA SER A 10 15.40 -20.19 -8.45
C SER A 10 13.98 -20.39 -9.01
N GLY A 11 13.81 -20.10 -10.30
CA GLY A 11 12.51 -20.23 -10.97
C GLY A 11 11.42 -19.36 -10.33
N LYS A 12 10.29 -20.00 -9.97
CA LYS A 12 9.12 -19.35 -9.33
C LYS A 12 9.23 -19.22 -7.80
N ALA A 13 10.29 -19.73 -7.18
CA ALA A 13 10.45 -19.64 -5.73
C ALA A 13 10.63 -18.19 -5.28
N ARG A 14 9.79 -17.75 -4.33
CA ARG A 14 9.84 -16.41 -3.74
C ARG A 14 9.72 -16.53 -2.22
N GLN A 15 10.62 -15.85 -1.51
CA GLN A 15 10.44 -15.61 -0.08
C GLN A 15 9.62 -14.32 0.06
N VAL A 16 8.32 -14.49 0.32
CA VAL A 16 7.39 -13.37 0.45
C VAL A 16 7.55 -12.74 1.83
N ASN A 17 7.49 -11.42 1.90
CA ASN A 17 7.56 -10.70 3.17
C ASN A 17 6.41 -11.13 4.09
N LEU A 18 6.71 -11.50 5.33
CA LEU A 18 5.71 -12.03 6.27
C LEU A 18 4.54 -11.07 6.48
N ARG A 19 4.81 -9.75 6.47
CA ARG A 19 3.76 -8.74 6.61
C ARG A 19 2.90 -8.61 5.36
N PHE A 20 3.49 -8.79 4.18
CA PHE A 20 2.74 -8.86 2.93
C PHE A 20 1.86 -10.12 2.88
N MET A 21 2.35 -11.26 3.38
CA MET A 21 1.52 -12.47 3.54
C MET A 21 0.35 -12.23 4.49
N ALA A 22 0.57 -11.51 5.59
CA ALA A 22 -0.51 -11.15 6.52
C ALA A 22 -1.55 -10.23 5.84
N LEU A 23 -1.11 -9.27 5.02
CA LEU A 23 -1.98 -8.42 4.21
C LEU A 23 -2.82 -9.24 3.22
N ALA A 24 -2.18 -10.14 2.47
CA ALA A 24 -2.83 -11.01 1.50
C ALA A 24 -3.89 -11.90 2.15
N ARG A 25 -3.58 -12.50 3.30
CA ARG A 25 -4.54 -13.30 4.10
C ARG A 25 -5.67 -12.44 4.67
N HIS A 26 -5.39 -11.21 5.08
CA HIS A 26 -6.40 -10.32 5.66
C HIS A 26 -7.45 -9.89 4.64
N TYR A 27 -7.04 -9.64 3.39
CA TYR A 27 -7.93 -9.27 2.29
C TYR A 27 -8.28 -10.44 1.36
N LEU A 28 -7.87 -11.66 1.73
CA LEU A 28 -8.18 -12.91 1.02
C LEU A 28 -7.81 -12.89 -0.48
N PHE A 29 -6.70 -12.24 -0.85
CA PHE A 29 -6.19 -12.28 -2.22
C PHE A 29 -4.93 -13.15 -2.32
N GLU A 30 -4.76 -13.78 -3.48
CA GLU A 30 -3.53 -14.47 -3.84
C GLU A 30 -2.61 -13.50 -4.59
N ALA A 31 -1.33 -13.45 -4.19
CA ALA A 31 -0.36 -12.60 -4.85
C ALA A 31 0.42 -13.39 -5.91
N THR A 32 0.29 -12.99 -7.17
CA THR A 32 1.09 -13.52 -8.28
C THR A 32 2.27 -12.59 -8.56
N PHE A 33 3.48 -13.14 -8.63
CA PHE A 33 4.70 -12.37 -8.92
C PHE A 33 5.20 -12.66 -10.33
N CYS A 34 5.62 -11.62 -11.05
CA CYS A 34 6.25 -11.77 -12.37
C CYS A 34 7.57 -12.56 -12.28
N ASN A 35 7.92 -13.21 -13.38
CA ASN A 35 9.18 -13.92 -13.52
C ASN A 35 10.34 -12.93 -13.76
N PRO A 36 11.54 -13.19 -13.24
CA PRO A 36 12.68 -12.32 -13.45
C PRO A 36 13.07 -12.40 -14.93
N ALA A 37 13.40 -11.26 -15.54
CA ALA A 37 13.73 -11.13 -16.97
C ALA A 37 12.60 -11.53 -17.96
N ALA A 38 11.35 -11.71 -17.49
CA ALA A 38 10.19 -11.96 -18.35
C ALA A 38 9.50 -10.63 -18.73
N GLY A 39 10.17 -9.80 -19.54
CA GLY A 39 9.63 -8.49 -19.95
C GLY A 39 8.29 -8.57 -20.69
N TRP A 40 8.03 -9.68 -21.37
CA TRP A 40 6.77 -9.94 -22.08
C TRP A 40 5.55 -9.99 -21.14
N GLU A 41 5.70 -10.43 -19.89
CA GLU A 41 4.62 -10.41 -18.87
C GLU A 41 4.23 -8.98 -18.49
N LYS A 42 5.15 -8.03 -18.67
CA LYS A 42 4.96 -6.62 -18.32
C LYS A 42 4.44 -5.79 -19.50
N GLY A 43 4.62 -6.27 -20.73
CA GLY A 43 4.30 -5.52 -21.96
C GLY A 43 2.82 -5.13 -22.08
N GLN A 44 1.90 -6.01 -21.68
CA GLN A 44 0.46 -5.70 -21.66
C GLN A 44 0.15 -4.57 -20.68
N ILE A 45 0.69 -4.64 -19.46
CA ILE A 45 0.47 -3.64 -18.42
C ILE A 45 1.07 -2.29 -18.82
N GLU A 46 2.29 -2.29 -19.37
CA GLU A 46 2.96 -1.06 -19.82
C GLU A 46 2.18 -0.36 -20.92
N LYS A 47 1.63 -1.11 -21.88
CA LYS A 47 0.78 -0.56 -22.93
C LYS A 47 -0.50 0.06 -22.35
N THR A 48 -1.21 -0.66 -21.46
CA THR A 48 -2.41 -0.12 -20.80
C THR A 48 -2.12 1.16 -20.01
N VAL A 49 -0.97 1.22 -19.31
CA VAL A 49 -0.54 2.43 -18.60
C VAL A 49 -0.23 3.57 -19.57
N GLN A 50 0.46 3.29 -20.67
CA GLN A 50 0.76 4.29 -21.70
C GLN A 50 -0.52 4.83 -22.34
N ASP A 51 -1.47 3.96 -22.65
CA ASP A 51 -2.76 4.33 -23.22
C ASP A 51 -3.57 5.14 -22.21
N GLY A 52 -3.71 4.68 -20.97
CA GLY A 52 -4.40 5.43 -19.91
C GLY A 52 -3.80 6.82 -19.67
N ARG A 53 -2.47 6.94 -19.73
CA ARG A 53 -1.81 8.25 -19.62
C ARG A 53 -2.20 9.20 -20.73
N ARG A 54 -2.30 8.73 -21.97
CA ARG A 54 -2.72 9.56 -23.11
C ARG A 54 -4.15 10.05 -22.93
N HIS A 55 -5.06 9.24 -22.40
CA HIS A 55 -6.45 9.66 -22.20
C HIS A 55 -6.63 10.67 -21.05
N ILE A 56 -5.86 10.52 -19.97
CA ILE A 56 -6.03 11.34 -18.76
C ILE A 56 -5.26 12.67 -18.84
N TRP A 57 -4.01 12.66 -19.33
CA TRP A 57 -3.08 13.79 -19.17
C TRP A 57 -2.98 14.74 -20.36
N GLN A 58 -3.78 14.56 -21.42
CA GLN A 58 -3.73 15.44 -22.60
C GLN A 58 -4.14 16.88 -22.28
N ASP A 59 -5.21 17.06 -21.50
CA ASP A 59 -5.80 18.36 -21.21
C ASP A 59 -5.58 18.76 -19.75
N LEU A 60 -4.32 18.84 -19.30
CA LEU A 60 -3.99 19.14 -17.91
C LEU A 60 -4.13 20.63 -17.60
N PRO A 61 -5.10 21.07 -16.77
CA PRO A 61 -5.19 22.46 -16.36
C PRO A 61 -4.22 22.77 -15.21
N ALA A 62 -4.03 24.06 -14.92
CA ALA A 62 -3.25 24.49 -13.77
C ALA A 62 -4.07 24.32 -12.47
N PHE A 63 -3.42 23.83 -11.40
CA PHE A 63 -4.06 23.63 -10.10
C PHE A 63 -3.37 24.42 -8.99
N PRO A 64 -4.13 24.93 -8.01
CA PRO A 64 -3.57 25.68 -6.88
C PRO A 64 -2.89 24.79 -5.83
N ASP A 65 -3.34 23.54 -5.68
CA ASP A 65 -2.81 22.59 -4.70
C ASP A 65 -3.00 21.12 -5.15
N LEU A 66 -2.39 20.21 -4.38
CA LEU A 66 -2.50 18.76 -4.64
C LEU A 66 -3.91 18.20 -4.41
N GLY A 67 -4.72 18.83 -3.56
CA GLY A 67 -6.11 18.44 -3.33
C GLY A 67 -6.97 18.68 -4.56
N ALA A 68 -6.86 19.86 -5.16
CA ALA A 68 -7.54 20.24 -6.40
C ALA A 68 -7.13 19.34 -7.57
N LEU A 69 -5.83 19.01 -7.68
CA LEU A 69 -5.34 18.04 -8.66
C LEU A 69 -5.97 16.65 -8.45
N ASN A 70 -6.02 16.15 -7.22
CA ASN A 70 -6.59 14.83 -6.93
C ASN A 70 -8.09 14.77 -7.26
N ALA A 71 -8.85 15.82 -6.92
CA ALA A 71 -10.27 15.90 -7.23
C ALA A 71 -10.53 15.93 -8.74
N TRP A 72 -9.74 16.69 -9.50
CA TRP A 72 -9.82 16.70 -10.96
C TRP A 72 -9.46 15.35 -11.58
N LEU A 73 -8.41 14.69 -11.07
CA LEU A 73 -8.00 13.37 -11.54
C LEU A 73 -9.08 12.32 -11.32
N GLU A 74 -9.73 12.33 -10.16
CA GLU A 74 -10.83 11.41 -9.86
C GLU A 74 -11.99 11.59 -10.84
N ALA A 75 -12.43 12.84 -11.06
CA ALA A 75 -13.49 13.14 -12.02
C ALA A 75 -13.10 12.74 -13.45
N ARG A 76 -11.86 13.02 -13.86
CA ARG A 76 -11.37 12.67 -15.20
C ARG A 76 -11.30 11.16 -15.42
N CYS A 77 -10.89 10.39 -14.42
CA CYS A 77 -10.89 8.93 -14.49
C CYS A 77 -12.29 8.37 -14.72
N LEU A 78 -13.30 8.89 -14.00
CA LEU A 78 -14.70 8.46 -14.16
C LEU A 78 -15.25 8.80 -15.55
N ASP A 79 -15.01 10.02 -16.05
CA ASP A 79 -15.38 10.44 -17.41
C ASP A 79 -14.69 9.56 -18.48
N CYS A 80 -13.44 9.16 -18.25
CA CYS A 80 -12.78 8.18 -19.13
C CYS A 80 -13.47 6.81 -19.10
N TRP A 81 -13.96 6.33 -17.96
CA TRP A 81 -14.62 5.02 -17.86
C TRP A 81 -15.95 4.97 -18.62
N GLU A 82 -16.66 6.09 -18.72
CA GLU A 82 -17.89 6.17 -19.52
C GLU A 82 -17.61 6.11 -21.03
N ARG A 83 -16.47 6.65 -21.47
CA ARG A 83 -16.10 6.72 -22.90
C ARG A 83 -15.36 5.48 -23.40
N LEU A 84 -14.60 4.83 -22.54
CA LEU A 84 -13.79 3.67 -22.91
C LEU A 84 -14.64 2.40 -22.94
N GLN A 85 -14.53 1.65 -24.04
CA GLN A 85 -15.14 0.32 -24.13
C GLN A 85 -14.32 -0.70 -23.36
N HIS A 86 -15.02 -1.67 -22.76
CA HIS A 86 -14.39 -2.81 -22.14
C HIS A 86 -13.65 -3.65 -23.19
N ILE A 87 -12.48 -4.19 -22.83
CA ILE A 87 -11.60 -4.88 -23.79
C ILE A 87 -12.28 -6.12 -24.41
N GLU A 88 -13.13 -6.79 -23.63
CA GLU A 88 -13.78 -8.05 -24.01
C GLU A 88 -15.30 -7.94 -24.19
N LEU A 89 -15.94 -6.85 -23.70
CA LEU A 89 -17.39 -6.72 -23.65
C LEU A 89 -17.81 -5.52 -24.49
N THR A 90 -18.98 -5.58 -25.13
CA THR A 90 -19.53 -4.48 -25.95
C THR A 90 -20.04 -3.28 -25.13
N ARG A 91 -19.81 -3.29 -23.81
CA ARG A 91 -20.23 -2.25 -22.86
C ARG A 91 -19.06 -1.33 -22.52
N ASN A 92 -19.36 -0.13 -22.04
CA ASN A 92 -18.32 0.75 -21.51
C ASN A 92 -17.82 0.25 -20.13
N ILE A 93 -16.66 0.74 -19.69
CA ILE A 93 -16.06 0.34 -18.41
C ILE A 93 -16.97 0.70 -17.23
N ALA A 94 -17.66 1.85 -17.29
CA ALA A 94 -18.55 2.30 -16.23
C ALA A 94 -19.73 1.35 -15.99
N GLU A 95 -20.37 0.84 -17.06
CA GLU A 95 -21.47 -0.11 -17.02
C GLU A 95 -21.03 -1.47 -16.46
N VAL A 96 -19.87 -1.96 -16.89
CA VAL A 96 -19.31 -3.21 -16.38
C VAL A 96 -19.01 -3.07 -14.89
N HIS A 97 -18.31 -2.00 -14.48
CA HIS A 97 -18.01 -1.72 -13.08
C HIS A 97 -19.29 -1.60 -12.24
N ALA A 98 -20.32 -0.90 -12.73
CA ALA A 98 -21.59 -0.78 -12.03
C ALA A 98 -22.31 -2.14 -11.85
N SER A 99 -22.17 -3.05 -12.82
CA SER A 99 -22.73 -4.40 -12.74
C SER A 99 -21.95 -5.32 -11.78
N GLU A 100 -20.64 -5.15 -11.69
CA GLU A 100 -19.77 -5.94 -10.81
C GLU A 100 -19.80 -5.45 -9.36
N HIS A 101 -19.95 -4.15 -9.14
CA HIS A 101 -19.86 -3.52 -7.82
C HIS A 101 -20.75 -4.18 -6.73
N PRO A 102 -22.02 -4.56 -6.99
CA PRO A 102 -22.86 -5.25 -6.00
C PRO A 102 -22.34 -6.64 -5.61
N HIS A 103 -21.51 -7.26 -6.46
CA HIS A 103 -20.94 -8.59 -6.26
C HIS A 103 -19.57 -8.55 -5.58
N LEU A 104 -19.01 -7.35 -5.38
CA LEU A 104 -17.73 -7.19 -4.70
C LEU A 104 -17.85 -7.49 -3.21
N MET A 105 -16.84 -8.14 -2.66
CA MET A 105 -16.74 -8.35 -1.22
C MET A 105 -16.57 -7.00 -0.51
N VAL A 106 -17.40 -6.76 0.51
CA VAL A 106 -17.24 -5.59 1.38
C VAL A 106 -15.92 -5.73 2.12
N PRO A 107 -14.98 -4.78 1.98
CA PRO A 107 -13.72 -4.85 2.71
C PRO A 107 -14.00 -4.80 4.21
N GLY A 108 -13.44 -5.74 4.95
CA GLY A 108 -13.54 -5.78 6.40
C GLY A 108 -12.75 -4.64 7.07
N ARG A 109 -12.38 -4.84 8.34
CA ARG A 109 -11.53 -3.90 9.07
C ARG A 109 -10.27 -3.57 8.27
N ARG A 110 -9.82 -2.31 8.26
CA ARG A 110 -8.57 -1.92 7.59
C ARG A 110 -7.38 -2.69 8.17
N PHE A 111 -6.53 -3.25 7.30
CA PHE A 111 -5.29 -3.87 7.70
C PHE A 111 -4.34 -2.85 8.34
N ASP A 112 -3.78 -3.20 9.49
CA ASP A 112 -2.89 -2.30 10.24
C ASP A 112 -1.47 -2.37 9.65
N GLY A 113 -1.14 -1.43 8.76
CA GLY A 113 0.08 -1.45 7.93
C GLY A 113 1.37 -0.94 8.60
N PHE A 114 1.43 -0.81 9.94
CA PHE A 114 2.59 -0.22 10.62
C PHE A 114 3.91 -0.99 10.41
N VAL A 115 5.06 -0.33 10.45
CA VAL A 115 6.34 -1.05 10.62
C VAL A 115 6.67 -1.08 12.10
N GLU A 116 6.88 -2.28 12.65
CA GLU A 116 7.27 -2.44 14.04
C GLU A 116 8.80 -2.51 14.17
N GLN A 117 9.38 -1.65 14.99
CA GLN A 117 10.80 -1.66 15.31
C GLN A 117 11.01 -1.69 16.82
N THR A 118 11.92 -2.52 17.29
CA THR A 118 12.35 -2.46 18.69
C THR A 118 13.38 -1.36 18.84
N LYS A 119 13.11 -0.38 19.71
CA LYS A 119 14.04 0.70 20.05
C LYS A 119 14.17 0.79 21.56
N ARG A 120 15.37 1.16 22.03
CA ARG A 120 15.62 1.44 23.45
C ARG A 120 15.45 2.93 23.68
N VAL A 121 14.70 3.29 24.71
CA VAL A 121 14.52 4.69 25.13
C VAL A 121 15.80 5.16 25.83
N SER A 122 16.26 6.37 25.49
CA SER A 122 17.39 7.00 26.16
C SER A 122 17.09 7.30 27.63
N PRO A 123 18.10 7.55 28.47
CA PRO A 123 17.90 8.06 29.83
C PRO A 123 17.10 9.38 29.85
N THR A 124 17.24 10.19 28.80
CA THR A 124 16.53 11.46 28.61
C THR A 124 15.11 11.30 28.06
N CYS A 125 14.54 10.09 28.06
CA CYS A 125 13.17 9.82 27.61
C CYS A 125 12.93 10.11 26.11
N LEU A 126 13.96 9.90 25.28
CA LEU A 126 13.91 10.12 23.84
C LEU A 126 14.14 8.83 23.06
N ILE A 127 13.55 8.75 21.87
CA ILE A 127 13.87 7.75 20.84
C ILE A 127 14.25 8.45 19.55
N GLN A 128 15.23 7.89 18.83
CA GLN A 128 15.64 8.40 17.53
C GLN A 128 15.09 7.51 16.42
N PHE A 129 14.37 8.10 15.47
CA PHE A 129 13.80 7.43 14.31
C PHE A 129 13.85 8.36 13.08
N GLU A 130 14.46 7.87 11.99
CA GLU A 130 14.64 8.61 10.72
C GLU A 130 15.13 10.06 10.90
N GLY A 131 16.18 10.23 11.70
CA GLY A 131 16.78 11.54 11.97
C GLY A 131 16.05 12.40 13.02
N ASN A 132 14.79 12.08 13.33
CA ASN A 132 13.98 12.80 14.31
C ASN A 132 14.05 12.17 15.71
N ARG A 133 13.90 13.00 16.74
CA ARG A 133 13.81 12.57 18.15
C ARG A 133 12.37 12.73 18.64
N TYR A 134 11.83 11.66 19.22
CA TYR A 134 10.49 11.64 19.78
C TYR A 134 10.56 11.46 21.29
N SER A 135 9.75 12.20 22.04
CA SER A 135 9.62 12.04 23.48
C SER A 135 8.75 10.83 23.81
N VAL A 136 9.13 10.12 24.87
CA VAL A 136 8.43 8.96 25.41
C VAL A 136 8.22 9.19 26.91
N PRO A 137 7.10 8.74 27.52
CA PRO A 137 6.89 8.90 28.95
C PRO A 137 8.03 8.31 29.78
N ALA A 138 8.36 8.97 30.89
CA ALA A 138 9.49 8.60 31.75
C ALA A 138 9.40 7.17 32.30
N SER A 139 8.20 6.60 32.39
CA SER A 139 7.98 5.19 32.76
C SER A 139 8.64 4.17 31.82
N PHE A 140 9.04 4.62 30.62
CA PHE A 140 9.75 3.82 29.62
C PHE A 140 11.25 4.13 29.51
N ALA A 141 11.79 5.05 30.31
CA ALA A 141 13.22 5.40 30.29
C ALA A 141 14.10 4.14 30.47
N ASN A 142 15.15 4.01 29.67
CA ASN A 142 16.04 2.85 29.64
C ASN A 142 15.37 1.49 29.36
N ARG A 143 14.14 1.46 28.86
CA ARG A 143 13.42 0.22 28.52
C ARG A 143 13.33 0.02 27.01
N PRO A 144 13.33 -1.24 26.54
CA PRO A 144 12.97 -1.53 25.16
C PRO A 144 11.47 -1.30 24.96
N ILE A 145 11.13 -0.57 23.90
CA ILE A 145 9.76 -0.34 23.46
C ILE A 145 9.55 -0.86 22.04
N SER A 146 8.30 -1.16 21.72
CA SER A 146 7.88 -1.42 20.35
C SER A 146 7.41 -0.12 19.71
N LEU A 147 8.09 0.33 18.66
CA LEU A 147 7.78 1.52 17.87
C LEU A 147 6.97 1.11 16.63
N ARG A 148 5.75 1.65 16.49
CA ARG A 148 4.89 1.44 15.32
C ARG A 148 4.89 2.67 14.44
N VAL A 149 5.44 2.55 13.25
CA VAL A 149 5.56 3.64 12.28
C VAL A 149 4.43 3.53 11.26
N LEU A 150 3.62 4.58 11.16
CA LEU A 150 2.52 4.70 10.18
C LEU A 150 2.90 5.73 9.13
N SER A 151 2.40 5.59 7.89
CA SER A 151 2.71 6.51 6.80
C SER A 151 2.11 7.91 6.97
N ARG A 152 1.07 8.07 7.80
CA ARG A 152 0.35 9.33 8.00
C ARG A 152 0.42 9.90 9.43
N GLN A 153 0.98 9.18 10.40
CA GLN A 153 1.04 9.62 11.81
C GLN A 153 2.29 9.12 12.53
N ALA A 154 2.76 9.93 13.47
CA ALA A 154 3.93 9.67 14.31
C ALA A 154 3.75 8.39 15.15
N ALA A 155 4.72 7.48 15.00
CA ALA A 155 5.25 6.62 16.04
C ALA A 155 4.34 6.33 17.27
N HIS A 156 3.50 5.29 17.21
CA HIS A 156 2.85 4.77 18.42
C HIS A 156 3.79 3.82 19.16
N TYR A 157 3.97 3.99 20.47
CA TYR A 157 4.77 3.10 21.30
C TYR A 157 3.88 2.24 22.23
N ARG A 158 4.20 0.94 22.33
CA ARG A 158 3.53 0.02 23.28
C ARG A 158 4.55 -0.63 24.21
N ARG A 159 4.19 -0.77 25.50
CA ARG A 159 4.94 -1.59 26.46
C ARG A 159 4.94 -3.04 25.98
N ARG A 160 6.11 -3.66 25.88
CA ARG A 160 6.20 -5.11 25.70
C ARG A 160 5.82 -5.77 27.03
N THR A 161 4.58 -6.19 27.18
CA THR A 161 4.22 -7.21 28.16
C THR A 161 4.81 -8.52 27.65
N GLY A 162 5.82 -9.05 28.33
CA GLY A 162 6.36 -10.37 28.02
C GLY A 162 5.23 -11.39 28.10
N SER A 163 4.98 -12.09 27.00
CA SER A 163 4.22 -13.33 27.04
C SER A 163 5.01 -14.30 27.90
N VAL A 164 4.47 -14.62 29.07
CA VAL A 164 4.86 -15.79 29.85
C VAL A 164 4.66 -17.00 28.93
N ARG A 165 5.72 -17.78 28.75
CA ARG A 165 5.63 -19.13 28.18
C ARG A 165 4.82 -19.97 29.17
N ALA A 166 3.74 -20.58 28.70
CA ALA A 166 3.18 -21.80 29.27
C ALA A 166 3.34 -22.88 28.20
#